data_AF-A0A7J7Y4Q3-F1
#
_entry.id   AF-A0A7J7Y4Q3-F1
#
_cell.length_a   1.000
_cell.length_b   1.000
_cell.length_c   1.000
_cell.angle_alpha   90.00
_cell.angle_beta   90.00
_cell.angle_gamma   90.00
#
_symmetry.space_group_name_H-M   'P 1'
#
loop_
_entity.id
_entity.type
_entity.pdbx_description
1 polymer ?
#
loop_
_entity_poly.entity_id
_entity_poly.type
_entity_poly.pdbx_seq_one_letter_code
_entity_poly.pdbx_strand_id
1 'polypeptide(L)'
;MCGVCPEQAGEQCVLVPFLTRSLPCFSISAVQWLCNANKKSDIPAKRLYCFFSSLYSVLVRGARAVLQLYPENSEQLELITTQAIKAGFTGGVVVDYPNSAKAKKFYLCLFSGPSTFLPQGLNEVTDEEEAKGSTFTTERVRYKIAKRGLVRKSREWVLEKKNRCRRQGREVRPDTKYTGRNRKPRF
;
A
#
# COMPACT_ATOMS: atom_id res chain seq x y z
N MET A 1 1.92 42.78 18.38
CA MET A 1 2.68 43.73 17.54
C MET A 1 3.69 42.89 16.76
N CYS A 2 3.28 42.34 15.62
CA CYS A 2 3.45 42.88 14.26
C CYS A 2 4.87 42.69 13.70
N GLY A 3 4.95 42.00 12.57
CA GLY A 3 6.16 41.79 11.75
C GLY A 3 6.10 40.44 11.00
N VAL A 4 5.04 40.17 10.24
CA VAL A 4 4.98 40.28 8.75
C VAL A 4 6.00 39.38 8.04
N CYS A 5 5.51 38.27 7.48
CA CYS A 5 6.19 37.42 6.51
C CYS A 5 6.35 38.12 5.16
N PRO A 6 7.38 37.74 4.38
CA PRO A 6 7.25 37.62 2.94
C PRO A 6 7.25 36.14 2.52
N GLU A 7 6.15 35.81 1.88
CA GLU A 7 5.92 34.79 0.87
C GLU A 7 7.12 34.58 -0.08
N GLN A 8 7.56 33.32 -0.26
CA GLN A 8 7.90 32.79 -1.59
C GLN A 8 8.07 31.26 -1.58
N ALA A 9 7.45 30.67 -2.59
CA ALA A 9 7.33 29.25 -2.87
C ALA A 9 8.67 28.55 -3.11
N GLY A 10 8.71 27.25 -2.86
CA GLY A 10 9.78 26.39 -3.36
C GLY A 10 9.94 25.09 -2.59
N GLU A 11 9.40 24.01 -3.16
CA GLU A 11 9.95 22.65 -3.05
C GLU A 11 10.21 22.13 -1.62
N GLN A 12 9.13 21.82 -0.90
CA GLN A 12 9.26 20.96 0.27
C GLN A 12 9.30 19.50 -0.20
N CYS A 13 10.51 19.00 -0.48
CA CYS A 13 10.82 17.59 -0.39
C CYS A 13 10.53 17.16 1.06
N VAL A 14 9.29 16.72 1.31
CA VAL A 14 8.88 16.19 2.60
C VAL A 14 9.59 14.85 2.77
N LEU A 15 10.75 14.89 3.42
CA LEU A 15 11.46 13.72 3.90
C LEU A 15 10.57 13.10 4.97
N VAL A 16 9.76 12.10 4.58
CA VAL A 16 8.73 11.55 5.46
C VAL A 16 9.39 10.76 6.60
N PRO A 17 9.19 11.14 7.87
CA PRO A 17 9.76 10.41 8.99
C PRO A 17 8.83 9.25 9.32
N PHE A 18 9.16 8.04 8.85
CA PHE A 18 8.37 6.85 9.18
C PHE A 18 8.96 6.11 10.38
N LEU A 19 8.20 6.10 11.48
CA LEU A 19 8.39 5.20 12.60
C LEU A 19 8.35 3.74 12.10
N THR A 20 9.24 2.94 12.68
CA THR A 20 9.41 1.51 12.43
C THR A 20 8.09 0.75 12.49
N ARG A 21 7.71 0.11 11.36
CA ARG A 21 7.03 -1.20 11.21
C ARG A 21 6.26 -1.27 9.88
N SER A 22 6.93 -1.85 8.87
CA SER A 22 6.32 -2.52 7.71
C SER A 22 5.19 -1.75 7.00
N LEU A 23 5.53 -0.74 6.21
CA LEU A 23 4.61 -0.22 5.20
C LEU A 23 4.79 -1.01 3.90
N PRO A 24 3.75 -1.64 3.34
CA PRO A 24 3.77 -2.02 1.94
C PRO A 24 3.83 -0.71 1.13
N CYS A 25 4.98 -0.43 0.53
CA CYS A 25 5.14 0.75 -0.31
C CYS A 25 4.28 0.55 -1.57
N PHE A 26 3.28 1.41 -1.77
CA PHE A 26 2.49 1.52 -3.00
C PHE A 26 2.84 2.86 -3.64
N SER A 27 3.71 2.85 -4.64
CA SER A 27 4.11 4.09 -5.32
C SER A 27 3.21 4.39 -6.51
N ILE A 28 2.52 5.53 -6.42
CA ILE A 28 1.69 6.15 -7.47
C ILE A 28 2.58 7.04 -8.34
N SER A 29 2.67 6.70 -9.63
CA SER A 29 3.09 7.45 -10.84
C SER A 29 4.33 8.37 -10.80
N ALA A 30 5.04 8.52 -9.69
CA ALA A 30 6.08 9.54 -9.56
C ALA A 30 7.41 9.16 -10.24
N VAL A 31 7.67 7.86 -10.41
CA VAL A 31 8.96 7.36 -10.94
C VAL A 31 9.21 7.80 -12.37
N GLN A 32 8.16 8.09 -13.14
CA GLN A 32 8.24 8.61 -14.50
C GLN A 32 9.02 9.92 -14.56
N TRP A 33 8.81 10.81 -13.59
CA TRP A 33 9.48 12.11 -13.50
C TRP A 33 10.96 11.99 -13.13
N LEU A 34 11.38 10.85 -12.58
CA LEU A 34 12.80 10.58 -12.34
C LEU A 34 13.56 10.25 -13.63
N CYS A 35 12.86 9.76 -14.66
CA CYS A 35 13.43 9.53 -15.99
C CYS A 35 13.51 10.81 -16.82
N ASN A 36 12.76 11.87 -16.46
CA ASN A 36 12.81 13.14 -17.18
C ASN A 36 14.09 13.92 -16.84
N ALA A 37 14.86 14.30 -17.87
CA ALA A 37 16.10 15.05 -17.78
C ALA A 37 15.92 16.43 -18.42
N ASN A 38 15.64 17.45 -17.60
CA ASN A 38 15.43 18.82 -18.10
C ASN A 38 16.76 19.56 -18.35
N LYS A 39 17.85 19.11 -17.70
CA LYS A 39 19.20 19.72 -17.83
C LYS A 39 20.22 18.66 -18.25
N LYS A 40 21.28 19.07 -18.97
CA LYS A 40 22.37 18.17 -19.39
C LYS A 40 23.15 17.55 -18.22
N SER A 41 23.05 18.15 -17.02
CA SER A 41 23.62 17.63 -15.78
C SER A 41 22.80 16.48 -15.17
N ASP A 42 21.55 16.31 -15.60
CA ASP A 42 20.62 15.35 -15.00
C ASP A 42 20.85 13.97 -15.61
N ILE A 43 21.57 13.11 -14.88
CA ILE A 43 21.77 11.72 -15.27
C ILE A 43 20.63 10.89 -14.65
N PRO A 44 19.62 10.45 -15.44
CA PRO A 44 18.45 9.73 -14.91
C PRO A 44 18.85 8.44 -14.19
N ALA A 45 19.87 7.73 -14.69
CA ALA A 45 20.41 6.53 -14.05
C ALA A 45 20.89 6.79 -12.61
N LYS A 46 21.58 7.92 -12.38
CA LYS A 46 22.11 8.28 -11.05
C LYS A 46 20.98 8.68 -10.10
N ARG A 47 19.98 9.43 -10.58
CA ARG A 47 18.80 9.82 -9.79
C ARG A 47 17.99 8.59 -9.37
N LEU A 48 17.75 7.67 -10.30
CA LEU A 48 17.09 6.38 -10.04
C LEU A 48 17.86 5.57 -9.01
N TYR A 49 19.19 5.46 -9.16
CA TYR A 49 20.02 4.76 -8.19
C TYR A 49 19.95 5.39 -6.79
N CYS A 50 20.06 6.71 -6.67
CA CYS A 50 19.92 7.41 -5.39
C CYS A 50 18.54 7.20 -4.75
N PHE A 51 17.47 7.23 -5.55
CA PHE A 51 16.11 6.95 -5.09
C PHE A 51 15.98 5.52 -4.55
N PHE A 52 16.41 4.52 -5.32
CA PHE A 52 16.32 3.12 -4.88
C PHE A 52 17.24 2.82 -3.70
N SER A 53 18.43 3.40 -3.64
CA SER A 53 19.34 3.26 -2.49
C SER A 53 18.73 3.85 -1.22
N SER A 54 18.10 5.03 -1.31
CA SER A 54 17.40 5.65 -0.19
C SER A 54 16.18 4.81 0.22
N LEU A 55 15.41 4.33 -0.75
CA LEU A 55 14.25 3.45 -0.51
C LEU A 55 14.68 2.15 0.17
N TYR A 56 15.77 1.53 -0.28
CA TYR A 56 16.31 0.31 0.31
C TYR A 56 16.73 0.51 1.77
N SER A 57 17.33 1.67 2.08
CA SER A 57 17.76 2.03 3.42
C SER A 57 16.60 2.25 4.40
N VAL A 58 15.46 2.73 3.91
CA VAL A 58 14.24 2.96 4.72
C VAL A 58 13.41 1.67 4.88
N LEU A 59 13.58 0.71 3.98
CA LEU A 59 12.84 -0.56 4.01
C LEU A 59 13.45 -1.56 4.99
N VAL A 60 12.57 -2.24 5.74
CA VAL A 60 12.97 -3.35 6.62
C VAL A 60 13.44 -4.53 5.77
N ARG A 61 14.40 -5.31 6.29
CA ARG A 61 14.80 -6.59 5.69
C ARG A 61 13.57 -7.49 5.50
N GLY A 62 13.38 -8.04 4.30
CA GLY A 62 12.22 -8.83 3.91
C GLY A 62 10.99 -8.00 3.49
N ALA A 63 11.09 -6.66 3.45
CA ALA A 63 9.99 -5.81 3.03
C ALA A 63 9.72 -5.93 1.52
N ARG A 64 8.46 -5.69 1.17
CA ARG A 64 7.94 -5.73 -0.21
C ARG A 64 7.51 -4.33 -0.62
N ALA A 65 7.95 -3.89 -1.79
CA ALA A 65 7.56 -2.64 -2.39
C ALA A 65 6.97 -2.90 -3.78
N VAL A 66 5.83 -2.28 -4.08
CA VAL A 66 5.20 -2.37 -5.39
C VAL A 66 5.05 -0.95 -5.94
N LEU A 67 5.66 -0.71 -7.10
CA LEU A 67 5.63 0.60 -7.75
C LEU A 67 4.84 0.50 -9.05
N GLN A 68 3.80 1.31 -9.20
CA GLN A 68 3.09 1.42 -10.45
C GLN A 68 3.84 2.39 -11.37
N LEU A 69 4.15 1.93 -12.58
CA LEU A 69 4.93 2.64 -13.58
C LEU A 69 4.12 2.76 -14.87
N TYR A 70 4.32 3.84 -15.63
CA TYR A 70 4.01 3.86 -17.07
C TYR A 70 5.25 4.32 -17.82
N PRO A 71 6.12 3.39 -18.24
CA PRO A 71 7.29 3.74 -19.03
C PRO A 71 6.86 4.26 -20.41
N GLU A 72 7.59 5.22 -20.96
CA GLU A 72 7.37 5.69 -22.34
C GLU A 72 8.01 4.72 -23.36
N ASN A 73 9.17 4.15 -23.00
CA ASN A 73 9.92 3.20 -23.81
C ASN A 73 10.34 1.96 -22.99
N SER A 74 10.56 0.82 -23.65
CA SER A 74 11.07 -0.41 -23.02
C SER A 74 12.44 -0.20 -22.38
N GLU A 75 13.30 0.60 -23.00
CA GLU A 75 14.63 0.96 -22.48
C GLU A 75 14.54 1.67 -21.12
N GLN A 76 13.55 2.55 -20.92
CA GLN A 76 13.35 3.21 -19.63
C GLN A 76 12.94 2.20 -18.55
N LEU A 77 12.10 1.22 -18.90
CA LEU A 77 11.68 0.17 -17.97
C LEU A 77 12.88 -0.71 -17.55
N GLU A 78 13.73 -1.07 -18.51
CA GLU A 78 14.96 -1.82 -18.25
C GLU A 78 15.94 -1.01 -17.39
N LEU A 79 16.09 0.29 -17.65
CA LEU A 79 16.93 1.17 -16.83
C LEU A 79 16.45 1.22 -15.37
N ILE A 80 15.15 1.42 -15.15
CA ILE A 80 14.57 1.45 -13.80
C ILE A 80 14.82 0.11 -13.08
N THR A 81 14.57 -1.00 -13.77
CA THR A 81 14.74 -2.34 -13.20
C THR A 81 16.21 -2.61 -12.87
N THR A 82 17.13 -2.23 -13.76
CA THR A 82 18.58 -2.37 -13.55
C THR A 82 19.06 -1.57 -12.36
N GLN A 83 18.61 -0.31 -12.19
CA GLN A 83 19.00 0.49 -11.03
C GLN A 83 18.42 -0.04 -9.72
N ALA A 84 17.19 -0.58 -9.73
CA ALA A 84 16.60 -1.22 -8.56
C ALA A 84 17.40 -2.46 -8.12
N ILE A 85 17.77 -3.33 -9.07
CA ILE A 85 18.60 -4.51 -8.80
C ILE A 85 19.98 -4.09 -8.29
N LYS A 86 20.59 -3.08 -8.91
CA LYS A 86 21.88 -2.52 -8.49
C LYS A 86 21.85 -1.94 -7.08
N ALA A 87 20.72 -1.41 -6.63
CA ALA A 87 20.52 -0.93 -5.26
C ALA A 87 20.33 -2.07 -4.24
N GLY A 88 20.18 -3.31 -4.67
CA GLY A 88 20.03 -4.49 -3.80
C GLY A 88 18.61 -5.03 -3.70
N PHE A 89 17.67 -4.51 -4.49
CA PHE A 89 16.34 -5.12 -4.60
C PHE A 89 16.39 -6.39 -5.43
N THR A 90 15.57 -7.36 -5.06
CA THR A 90 15.24 -8.51 -5.91
C THR A 90 13.80 -8.38 -6.40
N GLY A 91 13.41 -9.05 -7.49
CA GLY A 91 12.05 -9.01 -8.01
C GLY A 91 11.97 -8.77 -9.51
N GLY A 92 10.85 -8.21 -9.98
CA GLY A 92 10.58 -8.05 -11.41
C GLY A 92 9.33 -7.23 -11.73
N VAL A 93 9.04 -7.09 -13.02
CA VAL A 93 7.90 -6.32 -13.54
C VAL A 93 6.73 -7.25 -13.84
N VAL A 94 5.55 -6.88 -13.35
CA VAL A 94 4.27 -7.52 -13.62
C VAL A 94 3.43 -6.60 -14.49
N VAL A 95 2.88 -7.12 -15.58
CA VAL A 95 2.04 -6.35 -16.51
C VAL A 95 0.60 -6.84 -16.39
N ASP A 96 -0.29 -5.91 -16.06
CA ASP A 96 -1.72 -6.15 -16.05
C ASP A 96 -2.33 -5.72 -17.40
N TYR A 97 -3.27 -6.52 -17.92
CA TYR A 97 -3.88 -6.37 -19.25
C TYR A 97 -2.86 -6.21 -20.42
N PRO A 98 -2.01 -7.22 -20.70
CA PRO A 98 -1.00 -7.12 -21.76
C PRO A 98 -1.60 -6.91 -23.16
N ASN A 99 -2.83 -7.38 -23.39
CA ASN A 99 -3.51 -7.35 -24.69
C ASN A 99 -4.19 -5.99 -25.00
N SER A 100 -4.22 -5.03 -24.07
CA SER A 100 -4.90 -3.74 -24.26
C SER A 100 -3.98 -2.57 -23.97
N ALA A 101 -3.63 -1.78 -24.99
CA ALA A 101 -2.77 -0.61 -24.84
C ALA A 101 -3.37 0.50 -23.95
N LYS A 102 -4.71 0.62 -23.89
CA LYS A 102 -5.40 1.65 -23.08
C LYS A 102 -5.50 1.28 -21.60
N ALA A 103 -5.50 -0.01 -21.27
CA ALA A 103 -5.65 -0.50 -19.90
C ALA A 103 -4.36 -1.10 -19.33
N LYS A 104 -3.28 -1.15 -20.11
CA LYS A 104 -1.99 -1.73 -19.71
C LYS A 104 -1.43 -0.99 -18.49
N LYS A 105 -1.09 -1.74 -17.45
CA LYS A 105 -0.45 -1.20 -16.24
C LYS A 105 0.80 -2.01 -15.93
N PHE A 106 1.90 -1.32 -15.66
CA PHE A 106 3.15 -1.94 -15.24
C PHE A 106 3.31 -1.79 -13.73
N TYR A 107 3.63 -2.88 -13.05
CA TYR A 107 3.91 -2.92 -11.63
C TYR A 107 5.30 -3.49 -11.42
N LEU A 108 6.20 -2.70 -10.86
CA LEU A 108 7.52 -3.16 -10.44
C LEU A 108 7.41 -3.69 -9.00
N CYS A 109 7.56 -4.99 -8.85
CA CYS A 109 7.50 -5.69 -7.56
C CYS A 109 8.93 -5.94 -7.08
N LEU A 110 9.29 -5.29 -5.97
CA LEU A 110 10.63 -5.33 -5.37
C LEU A 110 10.58 -5.95 -3.96
N PHE A 111 11.63 -6.70 -3.63
CA PHE A 111 11.86 -7.33 -2.33
C PHE A 111 13.21 -6.82 -1.79
N SER A 112 13.22 -6.34 -0.54
CA SER A 112 14.45 -5.90 0.13
C SER A 112 15.05 -7.06 0.93
N GLY A 113 16.33 -7.39 0.68
CA GLY A 113 17.06 -8.42 1.41
C GLY A 113 16.86 -9.85 0.87
N PRO A 114 17.60 -10.83 1.42
CA PRO A 114 17.53 -12.22 0.98
C PRO A 114 16.13 -12.78 1.22
N SER A 115 15.57 -13.46 0.21
CA SER A 115 14.33 -14.21 0.34
C SER A 115 14.56 -15.34 1.34
N THR A 116 14.11 -15.18 2.58
CA THR A 116 14.22 -16.25 3.60
C THR A 116 13.23 -17.39 3.37
N PHE A 117 12.47 -17.37 2.26
CA PHE A 117 11.57 -18.45 1.90
C PHE A 117 11.65 -18.71 0.41
N LEU A 118 12.59 -19.57 0.03
CA LEU A 118 12.35 -20.47 -1.09
C LEU A 118 11.21 -21.39 -0.64
N PRO A 119 10.06 -21.48 -1.34
CA PRO A 119 9.11 -22.55 -1.07
C PRO A 119 9.85 -23.86 -1.31
N GLN A 120 10.08 -24.61 -0.23
CA GLN A 120 10.69 -25.91 -0.29
C GLN A 120 9.82 -26.79 -1.18
N GLY A 121 10.42 -27.32 -2.26
CA GLY A 121 9.74 -28.26 -3.14
C GLY A 121 9.15 -29.40 -2.33
N LEU A 122 7.90 -29.74 -2.62
CA LEU A 122 7.20 -30.85 -2.00
C LEU A 122 7.94 -32.14 -2.35
N ASN A 123 8.86 -32.56 -1.48
CA ASN A 123 9.46 -33.88 -1.57
C ASN A 123 8.43 -34.87 -1.04
N GLU A 124 7.97 -35.76 -1.92
CA GLU A 124 7.17 -36.93 -1.56
C GLU A 124 8.00 -37.83 -0.64
N VAL A 125 7.69 -37.81 0.65
CA VAL A 125 8.07 -38.87 1.58
C VAL A 125 6.87 -39.13 2.47
N THR A 126 6.28 -40.30 2.27
CA THR A 126 5.40 -41.00 3.20
C THR A 126 6.02 -40.98 4.59
N ASP A 127 5.33 -40.41 5.57
CA ASP A 127 4.95 -41.11 6.80
C ASP A 127 4.07 -40.21 7.68
N GLU A 128 3.20 -40.88 8.40
CA GLU A 128 1.99 -40.40 9.04
C GLU A 128 2.30 -39.53 10.27
N GLU A 129 2.14 -38.21 10.19
CA GLU A 129 1.95 -37.38 11.40
C GLU A 129 0.93 -36.25 11.17
N GLU A 130 0.04 -36.12 12.15
CA GLU A 130 -1.20 -35.35 12.12
C GLU A 130 -1.06 -33.91 11.60
N ALA A 131 -1.78 -33.64 10.52
CA ALA A 131 -2.03 -32.31 10.00
C ALA A 131 -2.79 -31.44 11.01
N LYS A 132 -2.07 -30.60 11.77
CA LYS A 132 -2.65 -29.40 12.40
C LYS A 132 -2.93 -28.34 11.33
N GLY A 133 -3.89 -28.63 10.47
CA GLY A 133 -4.45 -27.68 9.52
C GLY A 133 -5.08 -26.51 10.29
N SER A 134 -4.65 -25.29 9.99
CA SER A 134 -5.34 -24.10 10.49
C SER A 134 -6.77 -24.12 9.96
N THR A 135 -7.74 -24.44 10.82
CA THR A 135 -9.15 -24.36 10.51
C THR A 135 -9.50 -22.93 10.10
N PHE A 136 -9.63 -22.70 8.79
CA PHE A 136 -10.15 -21.46 8.25
C PHE A 136 -11.63 -21.40 8.60
N THR A 137 -11.97 -20.80 9.76
CA THR A 137 -13.36 -20.69 10.16
C THR A 137 -14.12 -19.83 9.14
N THR A 138 -15.09 -20.46 8.48
CA THR A 138 -16.03 -19.83 7.54
C THR A 138 -16.82 -18.67 8.18
N GLU A 139 -16.75 -18.52 9.50
CA GLU A 139 -17.36 -17.42 10.26
C GLU A 139 -16.91 -16.03 9.81
N ARG A 140 -15.63 -15.83 9.45
CA ARG A 140 -15.14 -14.51 9.02
C ARG A 140 -15.75 -14.06 7.69
N VAL A 141 -16.11 -15.00 6.82
CA VAL A 141 -16.75 -14.73 5.52
C VAL A 141 -18.22 -14.39 5.73
N ARG A 142 -18.93 -15.14 6.60
CA ARG A 142 -20.34 -14.87 6.94
C ARG A 142 -20.53 -13.47 7.54
N TYR A 143 -19.61 -13.02 8.39
CA TYR A 143 -19.67 -11.67 8.99
C TYR A 143 -19.52 -10.54 7.96
N LYS A 144 -18.70 -10.72 6.90
CA LYS A 144 -18.56 -9.73 5.82
C LYS A 144 -19.80 -9.65 4.92
N ILE A 145 -20.45 -10.79 4.67
CA ILE A 145 -21.67 -10.87 3.85
C ILE A 145 -22.86 -10.23 4.60
N ALA A 146 -23.04 -10.54 5.89
CA ALA A 146 -24.08 -9.91 6.72
C ALA A 146 -23.91 -8.37 6.80
N LYS A 147 -22.67 -7.86 6.81
CA LYS A 147 -22.39 -6.42 6.83
C LYS A 147 -22.78 -5.66 5.57
N ARG A 148 -22.88 -6.32 4.41
CA ARG A 148 -23.32 -5.68 3.15
C ARG A 148 -24.83 -5.42 3.10
N GLY A 149 -25.62 -6.11 3.93
CA GLY A 149 -27.08 -5.96 3.99
C GLY A 149 -27.58 -4.82 4.90
N LEU A 150 -26.72 -4.18 5.69
CA LEU A 150 -27.13 -3.09 6.58
C LEU A 150 -27.24 -1.78 5.80
N VAL A 151 -28.46 -1.29 5.62
CA VAL A 151 -28.75 -0.01 4.98
C VAL A 151 -28.08 1.13 5.76
N ARG A 152 -27.25 1.91 5.07
CA ARG A 152 -26.54 3.06 5.65
C ARG A 152 -27.56 4.05 6.20
N LYS A 153 -27.34 4.53 7.44
CA LYS A 153 -28.25 5.41 8.21
C LYS A 153 -29.52 4.75 8.78
N SER A 154 -29.68 3.42 8.68
CA SER A 154 -30.73 2.73 9.44
C SER A 154 -30.44 2.76 10.94
N ARG A 155 -31.46 2.51 11.77
CA ARG A 155 -31.32 2.43 13.22
C ARG A 155 -30.36 1.30 13.62
N GLU A 156 -30.44 0.17 12.94
CA GLU A 156 -29.60 -1.02 13.12
C GLU A 156 -28.13 -0.69 12.80
N TRP A 157 -27.89 0.08 11.73
CA TRP A 157 -26.54 0.56 11.38
C TRP A 157 -25.93 1.44 12.48
N VAL A 158 -26.74 2.32 13.11
CA VAL A 158 -26.29 3.17 14.23
C VAL A 158 -25.96 2.33 15.47
N LEU A 159 -26.78 1.33 15.80
CA LEU A 159 -26.56 0.44 16.95
C LEU A 159 -25.30 -0.43 16.78
N GLU A 160 -25.04 -0.97 15.60
CA GLU A 160 -23.82 -1.76 15.36
C GLU A 160 -22.55 -0.89 15.49
N LYS A 161 -22.61 0.37 15.06
CA LYS A 161 -21.51 1.32 15.24
C LYS A 161 -21.26 1.61 16.73
N LYS A 162 -22.32 1.79 17.52
CA LYS A 162 -22.21 1.96 18.97
C LYS A 162 -21.63 0.71 19.64
N ASN A 163 -22.13 -0.48 19.32
CA ASN A 163 -21.62 -1.75 19.85
C ASN A 163 -20.13 -1.95 19.52
N ARG A 164 -19.70 -1.61 18.30
CA ARG A 164 -18.28 -1.64 17.95
C ARG A 164 -17.44 -0.71 18.83
N CYS A 165 -17.90 0.52 19.08
CA CYS A 165 -17.17 1.44 19.96
C CYS A 165 -17.14 0.94 21.41
N ARG A 166 -18.22 0.31 21.91
CA ARG A 166 -18.25 -0.35 23.23
C ARG A 166 -17.22 -1.48 23.34
N ARG A 167 -17.15 -2.37 22.32
CA ARG A 167 -16.13 -3.44 22.23
C ARG A 167 -14.70 -2.89 22.23
N GLN A 168 -14.51 -1.65 21.77
CA GLN A 168 -13.23 -0.96 21.73
C GLN A 168 -12.94 -0.13 23.00
N GLY A 169 -13.78 -0.26 24.05
CA GLY A 169 -13.62 0.45 25.31
C GLY A 169 -13.83 1.96 25.23
N ARG A 170 -14.42 2.47 24.13
CA ARG A 170 -14.69 3.90 23.98
C ARG A 170 -15.98 4.27 24.70
N GLU A 171 -16.04 5.48 25.23
CA GLU A 171 -17.26 6.01 25.82
C GLU A 171 -18.33 6.19 24.74
N VAL A 172 -19.50 5.58 24.94
CA VAL A 172 -20.62 5.59 23.99
C VAL A 172 -21.90 5.91 24.73
N ARG A 173 -22.66 6.89 24.22
CA ARG A 173 -23.97 7.27 24.79
C ARG A 173 -24.94 6.07 24.82
N PRO A 174 -25.73 5.92 25.91
CA PRO A 174 -26.69 4.84 26.04
C PRO A 174 -27.75 4.84 24.93
N ASP A 175 -28.38 3.70 24.71
CA ASP A 175 -29.40 3.54 23.68
C ASP A 175 -30.74 4.04 24.20
N THR A 176 -31.29 5.06 23.54
CA THR A 176 -32.62 5.61 23.83
C THR A 176 -33.62 5.25 22.72
N LYS A 177 -34.92 5.38 23.00
CA LYS A 177 -36.02 5.24 22.02
C LYS A 177 -35.83 6.11 20.75
N TYR A 178 -35.07 7.19 20.85
CA TYR A 178 -34.81 8.14 19.76
C TYR A 178 -33.54 7.83 18.95
N THR A 179 -32.80 6.76 19.26
CA THR A 179 -31.57 6.38 18.54
C THR A 179 -31.88 6.06 17.09
N GLY A 180 -31.20 6.74 16.16
CA GLY A 180 -31.37 6.51 14.71
C GLY A 180 -32.63 7.11 14.09
N ARG A 181 -33.46 7.86 14.84
CA ARG A 181 -34.66 8.50 14.31
C ARG A 181 -34.30 9.78 13.53
N ASN A 182 -34.89 9.96 12.34
CA ASN A 182 -34.76 11.21 11.59
C ASN A 182 -35.32 12.38 12.43
N ARG A 183 -34.53 13.45 12.53
CA ARG A 183 -34.94 14.69 13.18
C ARG A 183 -35.65 15.56 12.15
N LYS A 184 -36.74 16.22 12.54
CA LYS A 184 -37.41 17.20 11.67
C LYS A 184 -36.40 18.31 11.32
N PRO A 185 -36.39 18.81 10.07
CA PRO A 185 -35.62 20.00 9.75
C PRO A 185 -36.08 21.12 10.68
N ARG A 186 -35.13 21.79 11.33
CA ARG A 186 -35.39 23.08 11.97
C ARG A 186 -35.16 24.12 10.89
N PHE A 187 -36.24 24.80 10.52
CA PHE A 187 -36.17 26.04 9.75
C PHE A 187 -35.89 27.18 10.72
#